data_AF-A0A7S1UNR2-F1
#
_entry.id   AF-A0A7S1UNR2-F1
#
_cell.length_a   1.000
_cell.length_b   1.000
_cell.length_c   1.000
_cell.angle_alpha   90.00
_cell.angle_beta   90.00
_cell.angle_gamma   90.00
#
_symmetry.space_group_name_H-M   'P 1'
#
loop_
_entity.id
_entity.type
_entity.pdbx_description
1 polymer ?
#
loop_
_entity_poly.entity_id
_entity_poly.type
_entity_poly.pdbx_seq_one_letter_code
_entity_poly.pdbx_strand_id
1 'polypeptide(L)'
;KKEEGGEGIKLTVKMNRMLEKDATPAEEWEAALNATCNRLQTQYVSLIRAASSVSALEEMGGRQDPRSGGGVMKALSEPPPPVAADAAMSELQARLAVENLCVTSSHLLGLIRTLRLSVLLMDEDTIAAEETYQVLESQATTQQAQEEVQKLEEELMKLRNQISGEK
;
A
#
# COMPACT_ATOMS: atom_id res chain seq x y z
N LYS A 1 21.78 -6.82 -55.40
CA LYS A 1 20.66 -5.93 -55.00
C LYS A 1 20.01 -6.55 -53.78
N LYS A 2 19.98 -5.82 -52.66
CA LYS A 2 19.29 -6.10 -51.37
C LYS A 2 19.86 -7.23 -50.51
N GLU A 3 20.73 -6.86 -49.56
CA GLU A 3 20.69 -7.32 -48.17
C GLU A 3 21.22 -6.19 -47.26
N GLU A 4 20.38 -5.18 -46.99
CA GLU A 4 20.63 -4.13 -45.97
C GLU A 4 19.35 -3.86 -45.15
N GLY A 5 18.68 -4.92 -44.70
CA GLY A 5 17.37 -4.82 -44.02
C GLY A 5 17.37 -5.17 -42.52
N GLY A 6 18.46 -5.73 -41.98
CA GLY A 6 18.45 -6.33 -40.64
C GLY A 6 19.02 -5.45 -39.52
N GLU A 7 20.00 -4.60 -39.81
CA GLU A 7 20.69 -3.79 -38.79
C GLU A 7 19.90 -2.54 -38.39
N GLY A 8 19.18 -1.92 -39.33
CA GLY A 8 18.37 -0.74 -39.05
C GLY A 8 17.30 -1.01 -38.00
N ILE A 9 16.58 -2.13 -38.08
CA ILE A 9 15.51 -2.47 -37.14
C ILE A 9 16.06 -2.77 -35.74
N LYS A 10 17.24 -3.42 -35.66
CA LYS A 10 17.87 -3.76 -34.38
C LYS A 10 18.41 -2.52 -33.65
N LEU A 11 18.90 -1.54 -34.40
CA LEU A 11 19.30 -0.22 -33.88
C LEU A 11 18.09 0.60 -33.44
N THR A 12 17.00 0.61 -34.21
CA THR A 12 15.78 1.36 -33.83
C THR A 12 15.10 0.78 -32.59
N VAL A 13 15.08 -0.55 -32.40
CA VAL A 13 14.54 -1.17 -31.18
C VAL A 13 15.44 -0.88 -29.96
N LYS A 14 16.77 -0.84 -30.15
CA LYS A 14 17.72 -0.52 -29.07
C LYS A 14 17.68 0.97 -28.71
N MET A 15 17.49 1.87 -29.68
CA MET A 15 17.29 3.31 -29.46
C MET A 15 15.91 3.63 -28.86
N ASN A 16 14.85 2.89 -29.23
CA ASN A 16 13.54 3.07 -28.60
C ASN A 16 13.52 2.59 -27.14
N ARG A 17 14.31 1.58 -26.76
CA ARG A 17 14.48 1.22 -25.33
C ARG A 17 15.29 2.24 -24.54
N MET A 18 16.17 3.01 -25.18
CA MET A 18 16.94 4.09 -24.53
C MET A 18 16.14 5.40 -24.40
N LEU A 19 14.91 5.44 -24.93
CA LEU A 19 14.01 6.60 -24.92
C LEU A 19 12.83 6.45 -23.95
N GLU A 20 12.67 5.29 -23.29
CA GLU A 20 11.93 5.23 -22.04
C GLU A 20 12.88 5.78 -20.98
N LYS A 21 12.47 6.87 -20.32
CA LYS A 21 13.23 7.49 -19.24
C LYS A 21 13.27 6.45 -18.12
N ASP A 22 14.32 5.63 -18.09
CA ASP A 22 14.52 4.64 -17.02
C ASP A 22 14.39 5.40 -15.70
N ALA A 23 13.56 4.85 -14.81
CA ALA A 23 13.30 5.47 -13.52
C ALA A 23 14.64 5.69 -12.82
N THR A 24 14.83 6.87 -12.27
CA THR A 24 16.05 7.15 -11.51
C THR A 24 16.11 6.18 -10.32
N PRO A 25 17.32 5.84 -9.82
CA PRO A 25 17.43 4.99 -8.64
C PRO A 25 16.65 5.51 -7.41
N ALA A 26 16.47 6.84 -7.32
CA ALA A 26 15.65 7.47 -6.30
C ALA A 26 14.15 7.16 -6.50
N GLU A 27 13.64 7.29 -7.73
CA GLU A 27 12.25 6.95 -8.09
C GLU A 27 11.97 5.45 -7.88
N GLU A 28 12.91 4.57 -8.22
CA GLU A 28 12.79 3.13 -7.97
C GLU A 28 12.76 2.81 -6.47
N TRP A 29 13.62 3.47 -5.68
CA TRP A 29 13.65 3.30 -4.23
C TRP A 29 12.36 3.81 -3.58
N GLU A 30 11.85 4.96 -4.01
CA GLU A 30 10.59 5.54 -3.52
C GLU A 30 9.41 4.63 -3.86
N ALA A 31 9.33 4.14 -5.10
CA ALA A 31 8.31 3.18 -5.51
C ALA A 31 8.37 1.89 -4.67
N ALA A 32 9.57 1.37 -4.41
CA ALA A 32 9.77 0.20 -3.56
C ALA A 32 9.36 0.47 -2.10
N LEU A 33 9.67 1.65 -1.55
CA LEU A 33 9.26 2.06 -0.22
C LEU A 33 7.73 2.11 -0.12
N ASN A 34 7.08 2.80 -1.05
CA ASN A 34 5.62 2.94 -1.09
C ASN A 34 4.93 1.57 -1.22
N ALA A 35 5.41 0.71 -2.12
CA ALA A 35 4.89 -0.65 -2.26
C ALA A 35 5.05 -1.47 -0.97
N THR A 36 6.18 -1.32 -0.28
CA THR A 36 6.47 -2.01 0.99
C THR A 36 5.56 -1.53 2.11
N CYS A 37 5.39 -0.21 2.25
CA CYS A 37 4.49 0.39 3.23
C CYS A 37 3.03 -0.03 3.01
N ASN A 38 2.56 0.01 1.76
CA ASN A 38 1.21 -0.43 1.39
C ASN A 38 1.00 -1.92 1.70
N ARG A 39 2.01 -2.76 1.40
CA ARG A 39 1.99 -4.18 1.76
C ARG A 39 1.94 -4.36 3.27
N LEU A 40 2.73 -3.61 4.05
CA LEU A 40 2.74 -3.69 5.50
C LEU A 40 1.37 -3.37 6.09
N GLN A 41 0.76 -2.27 5.64
CA GLN A 41 -0.58 -1.86 6.04
C GLN A 41 -1.62 -2.94 5.71
N THR A 42 -1.53 -3.52 4.51
CA THR A 42 -2.44 -4.60 4.09
C THR A 42 -2.31 -5.83 4.98
N GLN A 43 -1.09 -6.26 5.30
CA GLN A 43 -0.86 -7.41 6.18
C GLN A 43 -1.33 -7.16 7.61
N TYR A 44 -1.15 -5.93 8.12
CA TYR A 44 -1.66 -5.54 9.42
C TYR A 44 -3.19 -5.58 9.48
N VAL A 45 -3.87 -5.06 8.46
CA VAL A 45 -5.33 -5.16 8.36
C VAL A 45 -5.81 -6.61 8.24
N SER A 46 -5.11 -7.44 7.45
CA SER A 46 -5.39 -8.88 7.35
C SER A 46 -5.25 -9.59 8.70
N LEU A 47 -4.23 -9.26 9.48
CA LEU A 47 -4.03 -9.79 10.82
C LEU A 47 -5.16 -9.39 11.76
N ILE A 48 -5.54 -8.10 11.79
CA ILE A 48 -6.67 -7.63 12.59
C ILE A 48 -7.94 -8.37 12.19
N ARG A 49 -8.22 -8.51 10.90
CA ARG A 49 -9.42 -9.20 10.42
C ARG A 49 -9.44 -10.68 10.83
N ALA A 50 -8.30 -11.37 10.71
CA ALA A 50 -8.16 -12.74 11.16
C ALA A 50 -8.40 -12.83 12.68
N ALA A 51 -7.73 -11.99 13.49
CA ALA A 51 -7.92 -11.97 14.94
C ALA A 51 -9.36 -11.61 15.37
N SER A 52 -10.01 -10.66 14.69
CA SER A 52 -11.38 -10.22 14.98
C SER A 52 -12.45 -11.22 14.57
N SER A 53 -12.18 -12.12 13.61
CA SER A 53 -13.13 -13.18 13.23
C SER A 53 -13.42 -14.15 14.39
N VAL A 54 -12.49 -14.25 15.35
CA VAL A 54 -12.69 -15.02 16.60
C VAL A 54 -13.56 -14.24 17.59
N SER A 55 -13.40 -12.91 17.70
CA SER A 55 -14.20 -12.07 18.61
C SER A 55 -15.66 -11.90 18.19
N ALA A 56 -15.97 -11.89 16.88
CA ALA A 56 -17.35 -11.84 16.41
C ALA A 56 -18.16 -13.12 16.74
N LEU A 57 -17.45 -14.23 16.94
CA LEU A 57 -18.05 -15.49 17.37
C LEU A 57 -18.36 -15.48 18.88
N GLU A 58 -17.56 -14.79 19.69
CA GLU A 58 -17.85 -14.57 21.12
C GLU A 58 -19.04 -13.62 21.32
N GLU A 59 -19.20 -12.58 20.50
CA GLU A 59 -20.37 -11.67 20.56
C GLU A 59 -21.68 -12.31 20.06
N MET A 60 -21.61 -13.28 19.15
CA MET A 60 -22.78 -14.13 18.80
C MET A 60 -23.04 -15.26 19.80
N GLY A 61 -22.26 -15.34 20.88
CA GLY A 61 -22.41 -16.29 21.99
C GLY A 61 -23.58 -16.03 22.95
N GLY A 62 -24.67 -15.41 22.47
CA GLY A 62 -25.85 -15.13 23.29
C GLY A 62 -27.11 -15.91 22.96
N ARG A 63 -27.32 -16.41 21.73
CA ARG A 63 -28.62 -16.97 21.33
C ARG A 63 -28.64 -17.70 19.96
N GLN A 64 -27.75 -18.67 19.74
CA GLN A 64 -27.99 -19.67 18.70
C GLN A 64 -28.30 -21.02 19.34
N ASP A 65 -29.56 -21.43 19.21
CA ASP A 65 -30.05 -22.73 19.66
C ASP A 65 -29.22 -23.85 19.01
N PRO A 66 -28.50 -24.68 19.79
CA PRO A 66 -27.68 -25.76 19.27
C PRO A 66 -28.49 -26.86 18.55
N ARG A 67 -29.84 -26.77 18.54
CA ARG A 67 -30.73 -27.71 17.85
C ARG A 67 -31.07 -27.30 16.41
N SER A 68 -30.64 -26.14 15.91
CA SER A 68 -31.04 -25.63 14.59
C SER A 68 -30.23 -26.21 13.40
N GLY A 69 -29.30 -27.13 13.66
CA GLY A 69 -28.71 -28.00 12.64
C GLY A 69 -27.35 -27.56 12.13
N GLY A 70 -26.43 -28.54 12.05
CA GLY A 70 -25.15 -28.35 11.37
C GLY A 70 -23.92 -28.98 12.02
N GLY A 71 -24.04 -29.90 12.98
CA GLY A 71 -22.88 -30.67 13.44
C GLY A 71 -23.09 -31.39 14.75
N VAL A 72 -23.00 -32.71 14.74
CA VAL A 72 -23.02 -33.53 15.96
C VAL A 72 -21.69 -33.29 16.69
N MET A 73 -21.74 -32.68 17.89
CA MET A 73 -20.59 -32.58 18.78
C MET A 73 -20.10 -33.99 19.15
N LYS A 74 -18.82 -34.29 18.90
CA LYS A 74 -18.20 -35.59 19.25
C LYS A 74 -17.73 -35.66 20.71
N ALA A 75 -17.43 -34.52 21.33
CA ALA A 75 -17.01 -34.40 22.72
C ALA A 75 -17.45 -33.05 23.32
N LEU A 76 -17.73 -33.00 24.62
CA LEU A 76 -18.19 -31.78 25.33
C LEU A 76 -17.16 -30.64 25.33
N SER A 77 -15.89 -30.96 25.07
CA SER A 77 -14.75 -30.04 25.03
C SER A 77 -14.39 -29.57 23.62
N GLU A 78 -15.07 -30.08 22.59
CA GLU A 78 -14.72 -29.81 21.20
C GLU A 78 -15.82 -28.97 20.55
N PRO A 79 -15.50 -27.77 20.01
CA PRO A 79 -16.49 -26.95 19.33
C PRO A 79 -17.08 -27.71 18.13
N PRO A 80 -18.32 -27.41 17.73
CA PRO A 80 -18.96 -28.11 16.62
C PRO A 80 -18.10 -27.94 15.34
N PRO A 81 -18.06 -28.94 14.44
CA PRO A 81 -17.16 -28.98 13.29
C PRO A 81 -17.03 -27.71 12.44
N PRO A 82 -18.11 -26.95 12.12
CA PRO A 82 -17.96 -25.69 11.38
C PRO A 82 -17.18 -24.62 12.16
N VAL A 83 -17.40 -24.51 13.47
CA VAL A 83 -16.72 -23.54 14.34
C VAL A 83 -15.24 -23.92 14.54
N ALA A 84 -14.95 -25.21 14.68
CA ALA A 84 -13.57 -25.70 14.79
C ALA A 84 -12.76 -25.42 13.50
N ALA A 85 -13.38 -25.61 12.34
CA ALA A 85 -12.77 -25.32 11.04
C ALA A 85 -12.52 -23.82 10.83
N ASP A 86 -13.48 -22.98 11.20
CA ASP A 86 -13.35 -21.51 11.10
C ASP A 86 -12.26 -20.97 12.05
N ALA A 87 -12.18 -21.48 13.29
CA ALA A 87 -11.12 -21.12 14.23
C ALA A 87 -9.73 -21.55 13.72
N ALA A 88 -9.60 -22.77 13.19
CA ALA A 88 -8.34 -23.25 12.62
C ALA A 88 -7.94 -22.45 11.37
N MET A 89 -8.91 -22.05 10.55
CA MET A 89 -8.66 -21.21 9.37
C MET A 89 -8.20 -19.80 9.78
N SER A 90 -8.84 -19.22 10.77
CA SER A 90 -8.48 -17.92 11.34
C SER A 90 -7.08 -17.93 11.95
N GLU A 91 -6.73 -18.97 12.71
CA GLU A 91 -5.39 -19.16 13.26
C GLU A 91 -4.34 -19.22 12.15
N LEU A 92 -4.58 -19.99 11.09
CA LEU A 92 -3.67 -20.11 9.95
C LEU A 92 -3.50 -18.77 9.23
N GLN A 93 -4.60 -18.03 9.01
CA GLN A 93 -4.59 -16.71 8.39
C GLN A 93 -3.83 -15.69 9.24
N ALA A 94 -4.01 -15.72 10.56
CA ALA A 94 -3.29 -14.85 11.48
C ALA A 94 -1.77 -15.15 11.45
N ARG A 95 -1.38 -16.42 11.54
CA ARG A 95 0.03 -16.83 11.42
C ARG A 95 0.65 -16.38 10.11
N LEU A 96 -0.04 -16.61 8.99
CA LEU A 96 0.42 -16.18 7.66
C LEU A 96 0.59 -14.65 7.58
N ALA A 97 -0.35 -13.88 8.13
CA ALA A 97 -0.29 -12.43 8.14
C ALA A 97 0.91 -11.93 8.98
N VAL A 98 1.19 -12.56 10.13
CA VAL A 98 2.37 -12.24 10.97
C VAL A 98 3.67 -12.51 10.22
N GLU A 99 3.82 -13.67 9.58
CA GLU A 99 5.04 -13.98 8.81
C GLU A 99 5.25 -12.99 7.67
N ASN A 100 4.18 -12.63 6.95
CA ASN A 100 4.25 -11.62 5.91
C ASN A 100 4.60 -10.23 6.46
N LEU A 101 4.14 -9.88 7.67
CA LEU A 101 4.53 -8.67 8.38
C LEU A 101 6.04 -8.67 8.68
N CYS A 102 6.59 -9.78 9.17
CA CYS A 102 8.01 -9.94 9.44
C CYS A 102 8.85 -9.77 8.17
N VAL A 103 8.48 -10.44 7.08
CA VAL A 103 9.17 -10.34 5.78
C VAL A 103 9.12 -8.89 5.25
N THR A 104 7.94 -8.27 5.29
CA THR A 104 7.77 -6.89 4.80
C THR A 104 8.57 -5.90 5.65
N SER A 105 8.63 -6.11 6.97
CA SER A 105 9.44 -5.32 7.89
C SER A 105 10.94 -5.47 7.61
N SER A 106 11.40 -6.69 7.33
CA SER A 106 12.78 -6.93 6.94
C SER A 106 13.12 -6.22 5.62
N HIS A 107 12.19 -6.18 4.67
CA HIS A 107 12.39 -5.48 3.40
C HIS A 107 12.48 -3.96 3.61
N LEU A 108 11.63 -3.40 4.47
CA LEU A 108 11.68 -1.99 4.87
C LEU A 108 13.03 -1.62 5.52
N LEU A 109 13.53 -2.47 6.42
CA LEU A 109 14.86 -2.27 7.01
C LEU A 109 15.98 -2.32 5.95
N GLY A 110 15.81 -3.15 4.92
CA GLY A 110 16.70 -3.18 3.75
C GLY A 110 16.71 -1.84 3.01
N LEU A 111 15.53 -1.28 2.71
CA LEU A 111 15.40 0.02 2.04
C LEU A 111 16.02 1.16 2.87
N ILE A 112 15.79 1.19 4.18
CA ILE A 112 16.40 2.17 5.10
C ILE A 112 17.92 2.06 5.06
N ARG A 113 18.46 0.84 5.05
CA ARG A 113 19.90 0.62 4.92
C ARG A 113 20.43 1.16 3.61
N THR A 114 19.75 0.91 2.49
CA THR A 114 20.13 1.43 1.17
C THR A 114 20.20 2.95 1.17
N LEU A 115 19.18 3.62 1.69
CA LEU A 115 19.16 5.10 1.79
C LEU A 115 20.30 5.63 2.66
N ARG A 116 20.55 5.00 3.82
CA ARG A 116 21.68 5.41 4.68
C ARG A 116 23.01 5.28 3.97
N LEU A 117 23.19 4.20 3.20
CA LEU A 117 24.42 3.99 2.43
C LEU A 117 24.54 4.99 1.28
N SER A 118 23.45 5.36 0.60
CA SER A 118 23.50 6.37 -0.46
C SER A 118 23.89 7.73 0.10
N VAL A 119 23.31 8.16 1.22
CA VAL A 119 23.67 9.43 1.88
C VAL A 119 25.13 9.45 2.31
N LEU A 120 25.68 8.34 2.82
CA LEU A 120 27.10 8.26 3.20
C LEU A 120 28.07 8.33 2.00
N LEU A 121 27.58 8.06 0.79
CA LEU A 121 28.37 8.09 -0.44
C LEU A 121 28.20 9.40 -1.21
N MET A 122 27.24 10.24 -0.82
CA MET A 122 27.01 11.55 -1.43
C MET A 122 27.98 12.58 -0.84
N ASP A 123 28.43 13.49 -1.70
CA ASP A 123 29.15 14.69 -1.29
C ASP A 123 28.19 15.75 -0.71
N GLU A 124 28.75 16.62 0.14
CA GLU A 124 28.01 17.66 0.85
C GLU A 124 27.33 18.66 -0.10
N ASP A 125 27.97 18.97 -1.24
CA ASP A 125 27.41 19.86 -2.26
C ASP A 125 26.17 19.24 -2.94
N THR A 126 26.21 17.94 -3.23
CA THR A 126 25.07 17.20 -3.78
C THR A 126 23.92 17.11 -2.78
N ILE A 127 24.21 16.89 -1.50
CA ILE A 127 23.18 16.89 -0.43
C ILE A 127 22.49 18.26 -0.37
N ALA A 128 23.26 19.35 -0.32
CA ALA A 128 22.71 20.70 -0.25
C ALA A 128 21.85 21.07 -1.49
N ALA A 129 22.26 20.61 -2.67
CA ALA A 129 21.51 20.81 -3.90
C ALA A 129 20.17 20.05 -3.89
N GLU A 130 20.16 18.79 -3.44
CA GLU A 130 18.94 17.99 -3.31
C GLU A 130 17.99 18.57 -2.26
N GLU A 131 18.48 18.99 -1.10
CA GLU A 131 17.66 19.63 -0.06
C GLU A 131 16.97 20.89 -0.60
N THR A 132 17.71 21.73 -1.32
CA THR A 132 17.16 22.94 -1.94
C THR A 132 16.07 22.59 -2.97
N TYR A 133 16.31 21.56 -3.79
CA TYR A 133 15.35 21.09 -4.77
C TYR A 133 14.06 20.59 -4.10
N GLN A 134 14.17 19.75 -3.06
CA GLN A 134 13.01 19.22 -2.33
C GLN A 134 12.19 20.32 -1.64
N VAL A 135 12.84 21.34 -1.09
CA VAL A 135 12.14 22.50 -0.50
C VAL A 135 11.31 23.22 -1.56
N LEU A 136 11.88 23.45 -2.74
CA LEU A 136 11.16 24.10 -3.85
C LEU A 136 9.99 23.26 -4.35
N GLU A 137 10.18 21.96 -4.50
CA GLU A 137 9.13 21.03 -4.92
C GLU A 137 7.97 20.96 -3.90
N SER A 138 8.30 20.88 -2.60
CA SER A 138 7.31 20.89 -1.52
C SER A 138 6.53 22.21 -1.46
N GLN A 139 7.19 23.34 -1.70
CA GLN A 139 6.52 24.63 -1.79
C GLN A 139 5.58 24.70 -3.00
N ALA A 140 6.02 24.21 -4.17
CA ALA A 140 5.20 24.18 -5.37
C ALA A 140 3.94 23.31 -5.21
N THR A 141 4.07 22.11 -4.66
CA THR A 141 2.92 21.23 -4.38
C THR A 141 1.98 21.84 -3.34
N THR A 142 2.51 22.45 -2.28
CA THR A 142 1.70 23.14 -1.27
C THR A 142 0.92 24.31 -1.88
N GLN A 143 1.57 25.10 -2.75
CA GLN A 143 0.93 26.22 -3.42
C GLN A 143 -0.19 25.75 -4.35
N GLN A 144 0.04 24.70 -5.14
CA GLN A 144 -1.01 24.09 -5.97
C GLN A 144 -2.21 23.62 -5.14
N ALA A 145 -1.95 22.92 -4.03
CA ALA A 145 -3.02 22.47 -3.13
C ALA A 145 -3.79 23.65 -2.51
N GLN A 146 -3.11 24.73 -2.14
CA GLN A 146 -3.76 25.95 -1.64
C GLN A 146 -4.66 26.60 -2.69
N GLU A 147 -4.21 26.67 -3.95
CA GLU A 147 -5.02 27.19 -5.06
C GLU A 147 -6.26 26.33 -5.33
N GLU A 148 -6.12 25.00 -5.25
CA GLU A 148 -7.25 24.07 -5.39
C GLU A 148 -8.26 24.23 -4.27
N VAL A 149 -7.81 24.37 -3.02
CA VAL A 149 -8.69 24.63 -1.87
C VAL A 149 -9.45 25.93 -2.07
N GLN A 150 -8.79 27.02 -2.48
CA GLN A 150 -9.46 28.30 -2.74
C GLN A 150 -10.55 28.16 -3.82
N LYS A 151 -10.26 27.46 -4.93
CA LYS A 151 -11.26 27.21 -5.98
C LYS A 151 -12.47 26.44 -5.43
N LEU A 152 -12.22 25.38 -4.67
CA LEU A 152 -13.28 24.57 -4.06
C LEU A 152 -14.10 25.38 -3.04
N GLU A 153 -13.47 26.25 -2.25
CA GLU A 153 -14.16 27.15 -1.32
C GLU A 153 -15.06 28.16 -2.04
N GLU A 154 -14.60 28.73 -3.16
CA GLU A 154 -15.41 29.62 -3.99
C GLU A 154 -16.61 28.91 -4.62
N GLU A 155 -16.40 27.71 -5.15
CA GLU A 155 -17.48 26.87 -5.69
C GLU A 155 -18.51 26.51 -4.62
N LEU A 156 -18.04 26.14 -3.43
CA LEU A 156 -18.89 25.83 -2.28
C LEU A 156 -19.70 27.06 -1.83
N MET A 157 -19.09 28.24 -1.78
CA MET A 157 -19.81 29.49 -1.49
C MET A 157 -20.88 29.81 -2.54
N LYS A 158 -20.58 29.62 -3.84
CA LYS A 158 -21.55 29.83 -4.92
C LYS A 158 -22.75 28.89 -4.80
N LEU A 159 -22.50 27.60 -4.59
CA LEU A 159 -23.54 26.58 -4.36
C LEU A 159 -24.40 26.92 -3.13
N ARG A 160 -23.77 27.30 -2.00
CA ARG A 160 -24.48 27.69 -0.78
C ARG A 160 -25.39 28.90 -1.01
N ASN A 161 -24.91 29.90 -1.74
CA ASN A 161 -25.69 31.11 -2.01
C ASN A 161 -26.85 30.86 -2.99
N GLN A 162 -26.71 29.92 -3.93
CA GLN A 162 -27.81 29.46 -4.79
C GLN A 162 -28.90 28.77 -3.96
N ILE A 163 -28.52 27.85 -3.07
CA ILE A 163 -29.47 27.15 -2.18
C ILE A 163 -30.18 28.11 -1.22
N SER A 164 -29.49 29.14 -0.72
CA SER A 164 -30.10 30.18 0.13
C SER A 164 -30.97 31.18 -0.63
N GLY A 165 -30.78 31.35 -1.94
CA GLY A 165 -31.58 32.26 -2.77
C GLY A 165 -32.85 31.65 -3.37
N GLU A 166 -33.01 30.32 -3.30
CA GLU A 166 -34.21 29.60 -3.73
C GLU A 166 -35.27 29.42 -2.61
N LYS A 167 -35.08 30.07 -1.45
CA LYS A 167 -36.07 30.18 -0.37
C LYS A 167 -36.66 31.58 -0.30
#